data_AF-A0A962GUN6-F1
#
_entry.id   AF-A0A962GUN6-F1
#
_cell.length_a   1.000
_cell.length_b   1.000
_cell.length_c   1.000
_cell.angle_alpha   90.00
_cell.angle_beta   90.00
_cell.angle_gamma   90.00
#
_symmetry.space_group_name_H-M   'P 1'
#
loop_
_entity.id
_entity.type
_entity.pdbx_description
1 polymer ?
#
loop_
_entity_poly.entity_id
_entity_poly.type
_entity_poly.pdbx_seq_one_letter_code
_entity_poly.pdbx_strand_id
1 'polypeptide(L)'
;SFVNAAVERTGIKRNPFHPFSCLDTVTLSALAYGQTVLARAIKAANIEWDNDRAHSAMYDTEKTAELFCKIHNLWLEKSADL
;
A
#
# COMPACT_ATOMS: atom_id res chain seq x y z
N SER A 1 -6.10 14.93 1.86
CA SER A 1 -6.20 13.76 0.95
C SER A 1 -6.70 14.22 -0.41
N PHE A 2 -6.00 13.85 -1.51
CA PHE A 2 -6.42 14.19 -2.89
C PHE A 2 -7.79 13.61 -3.26
N VAL A 3 -8.07 12.38 -2.82
CA VAL A 3 -9.37 11.70 -3.07
C VAL A 3 -10.52 12.46 -2.40
N ASN A 4 -10.38 12.85 -1.13
CA ASN A 4 -11.43 13.60 -0.43
C ASN A 4 -11.70 14.97 -1.07
N ALA A 5 -10.65 15.67 -1.50
CA ALA A 5 -10.80 16.95 -2.20
C ALA A 5 -11.50 16.78 -3.57
N ALA A 6 -11.27 15.66 -4.28
CA ALA A 6 -11.98 15.36 -5.51
C ALA A 6 -13.47 15.04 -5.26
N VAL A 7 -13.77 14.27 -4.22
CA VAL A 7 -15.15 14.01 -3.75
C VAL A 7 -15.89 15.32 -3.46
N GLU A 8 -15.25 16.26 -2.76
CA GLU A 8 -15.82 17.58 -2.45
C GLU A 8 -16.12 18.39 -3.72
N ARG A 9 -15.14 18.53 -4.62
CA ARG A 9 -15.31 19.28 -5.89
C ARG A 9 -16.39 18.70 -6.81
N THR A 10 -16.61 17.39 -6.75
CA THR A 10 -17.56 16.67 -7.62
C THR A 10 -18.94 16.48 -7.00
N GLY A 11 -19.11 16.80 -5.70
CA GLY A 11 -20.39 16.66 -5.01
C GLY A 11 -20.83 15.21 -4.77
N ILE A 12 -19.90 14.25 -4.75
CA ILE A 12 -20.23 12.83 -4.46
C ILE A 12 -20.73 12.70 -3.02
N LYS A 13 -22.02 12.39 -2.87
CA LYS A 13 -22.70 12.33 -1.55
C LYS A 13 -22.39 11.10 -0.72
N ARG A 14 -22.04 9.98 -1.36
CA ARG A 14 -21.80 8.68 -0.71
C ARG A 14 -20.36 8.24 -0.96
N ASN A 15 -19.43 8.83 -0.22
CA ASN A 15 -18.03 8.42 -0.23
C ASN A 15 -17.85 7.21 0.71
N PRO A 16 -17.48 6.01 0.22
CA PRO A 16 -17.30 4.84 1.07
C PRO A 16 -15.95 4.83 1.80
N PHE A 17 -15.01 5.72 1.44
CA PHE A 17 -13.72 5.81 2.12
C PHE A 17 -13.86 6.46 3.48
N HIS A 18 -13.12 5.96 4.47
CA HIS A 18 -13.06 6.59 5.78
C HIS A 18 -12.48 8.02 5.66
N PRO A 19 -13.05 9.03 6.34
CA PRO A 19 -12.69 10.42 6.11
C PRO A 19 -11.24 10.78 6.45
N PHE A 20 -10.61 10.03 7.37
CA PHE A 20 -9.25 10.33 7.86
C PHE A 20 -8.35 9.12 8.09
N SER A 21 -8.88 7.91 8.12
CA SER A 21 -8.07 6.72 8.44
C SER A 21 -7.56 6.08 7.15
N CYS A 22 -6.31 5.64 7.18
CA CYS A 22 -5.66 4.94 6.08
C CYS A 22 -4.68 3.91 6.67
N LEU A 23 -4.52 2.79 5.98
CA LEU A 23 -3.43 1.85 6.23
C LEU A 23 -2.29 2.20 5.28
N ASP A 24 -1.26 2.83 5.85
CA ASP A 24 -0.10 3.28 5.09
C ASP A 24 0.95 2.16 4.93
N THR A 25 1.21 1.75 3.70
CA THR A 25 2.20 0.70 3.40
C THR A 25 3.64 1.16 3.63
N VAL A 26 3.94 2.46 3.71
CA VAL A 26 5.27 2.94 4.11
C VAL A 26 5.53 2.56 5.56
N THR A 27 4.59 2.88 6.47
CA THR A 27 4.67 2.51 7.89
C THR A 27 4.74 1.00 8.08
N LEU A 28 3.89 0.24 7.38
CA LEU A 28 3.89 -1.22 7.46
C LEU A 28 5.21 -1.84 6.93
N SER A 29 5.75 -1.30 5.85
CA SER A 29 7.01 -1.79 5.26
C SER A 29 8.23 -1.43 6.12
N ALA A 30 8.19 -0.29 6.82
CA ALA A 30 9.23 0.06 7.78
C ALA A 30 9.29 -0.98 8.91
N LEU A 31 8.13 -1.44 9.39
CA LEU A 31 8.04 -2.49 10.41
C LEU A 31 8.47 -3.86 9.87
N ALA A 32 7.95 -4.27 8.70
CA ALA A 32 8.15 -5.63 8.18
C ALA A 32 9.52 -5.84 7.52
N TYR A 33 10.06 -4.81 6.85
CA TYR A 33 11.23 -4.93 5.98
C TYR A 33 12.30 -3.85 6.22
N GLY A 34 12.09 -2.91 7.14
CA GLY A 34 13.01 -1.80 7.38
C GLY A 34 13.16 -0.85 6.17
N GLN A 35 12.17 -0.81 5.27
CA GLN A 35 12.19 0.02 4.07
C GLN A 35 11.00 0.98 4.03
N THR A 36 11.24 2.23 3.60
CA THR A 36 10.20 3.26 3.43
C THR A 36 9.96 3.66 1.98
N VAL A 37 10.85 3.26 1.06
CA VAL A 37 10.71 3.51 -0.38
C VAL A 37 10.05 2.29 -1.02
N LEU A 38 8.95 2.48 -1.77
CA LEU A 38 8.16 1.39 -2.35
C LEU A 38 9.03 0.38 -3.12
N ALA A 39 9.84 0.83 -4.09
CA ALA A 39 10.71 -0.06 -4.87
C ALA A 39 11.68 -0.89 -4.00
N ARG A 40 12.19 -0.31 -2.90
CA ARG A 40 13.07 -1.01 -1.95
C ARG A 40 12.29 -2.01 -1.11
N ALA A 41 11.08 -1.65 -0.66
CA ALA A 41 10.19 -2.53 0.08
C ALA A 41 9.75 -3.73 -0.78
N ILE A 42 9.36 -3.49 -2.03
CA ILE A 42 9.02 -4.52 -3.03
C ILE A 42 10.19 -5.50 -3.21
N LYS A 43 11.40 -4.98 -3.42
CA LYS A 43 12.60 -5.81 -3.55
C LYS A 43 12.90 -6.61 -2.27
N ALA A 44 12.79 -5.98 -1.10
CA ALA A 44 13.00 -6.64 0.20
C ALA A 44 11.94 -7.72 0.48
N ALA A 45 10.72 -7.50 0.00
CA ALA A 45 9.62 -8.46 0.05
C ALA A 45 9.72 -9.55 -1.02
N ASN A 46 10.78 -9.60 -1.84
CA ASN A 46 10.95 -10.53 -2.95
C ASN A 46 9.73 -10.53 -3.90
N ILE A 47 9.27 -9.34 -4.27
CA ILE A 47 8.26 -9.08 -5.30
C ILE A 47 8.98 -8.49 -6.51
N GLU A 48 8.56 -8.88 -7.71
CA GLU A 48 9.16 -8.34 -8.95
C GLU A 48 8.86 -6.85 -9.11
N TRP A 49 9.87 -6.08 -9.48
CA TRP A 49 9.79 -4.64 -9.73
C TRP A 49 10.31 -4.31 -11.13
N ASP A 50 9.63 -3.39 -11.78
CA ASP A 50 9.96 -2.93 -13.14
C ASP A 50 10.05 -1.40 -13.07
N ASN A 51 11.26 -0.88 -13.30
CA ASN A 51 11.51 0.56 -13.24
C ASN A 51 10.85 1.32 -14.38
N ASP A 52 10.67 0.69 -15.54
CA ASP A 52 10.11 1.35 -16.74
C ASP A 52 8.60 1.56 -16.58
N ARG A 53 7.95 0.75 -15.73
CA ARG A 53 6.54 0.87 -15.37
C ARG A 53 6.30 1.70 -14.10
N ALA A 54 7.37 2.06 -13.39
CA ALA A 54 7.29 2.92 -12.22
C ALA A 54 6.66 4.28 -12.57
N HIS A 55 5.99 4.92 -11.60
CA HIS A 55 5.25 6.19 -11.78
C HIS A 55 3.92 6.07 -12.52
N SER A 56 3.56 4.88 -13.03
CA SER A 56 2.19 4.58 -13.42
C SER A 56 1.35 4.32 -12.16
N ALA A 57 0.30 5.10 -11.95
CA ALA A 57 -0.62 4.89 -10.82
C ALA A 57 -1.20 3.47 -10.80
N MET A 58 -1.43 2.86 -11.96
CA MET A 58 -1.92 1.48 -12.06
C MET A 58 -0.88 0.49 -11.52
N TYR A 59 0.37 0.62 -11.96
CA TYR A 59 1.44 -0.29 -11.55
C TYR A 59 1.81 -0.12 -10.07
N ASP A 60 1.92 1.13 -9.62
CA ASP A 60 2.21 1.44 -8.23
C ASP A 60 1.09 0.92 -7.31
N THR A 61 -0.18 0.99 -7.74
CA THR A 61 -1.32 0.42 -6.99
C THR A 61 -1.26 -1.10 -6.93
N GLU A 62 -0.99 -1.77 -8.06
CA GLU A 62 -0.84 -3.22 -8.12
C GLU A 62 0.27 -3.70 -7.18
N LYS A 63 1.45 -3.08 -7.25
CA LYS A 63 2.60 -3.43 -6.41
C LYS A 63 2.36 -3.10 -4.94
N THR A 64 1.69 -1.98 -4.65
CA THR A 64 1.32 -1.64 -3.27
C THR A 64 0.31 -2.64 -2.68
N ALA A 65 -0.65 -3.12 -3.48
CA ALA A 65 -1.61 -4.13 -3.05
C ALA A 65 -0.93 -5.48 -2.79
N GLU A 66 -0.04 -5.92 -3.69
CA GLU A 66 0.76 -7.14 -3.51
C GLU A 66 1.60 -7.08 -2.23
N LEU A 67 2.26 -5.94 -1.99
CA LEU A 67 3.06 -5.69 -0.79
C LEU A 67 2.20 -5.70 0.48
N PHE A 68 1.04 -5.04 0.47
CA PHE A 68 0.10 -5.03 1.59
C PHE A 68 -0.32 -6.44 1.97
N CYS A 69 -0.76 -7.24 0.98
CA CYS A 69 -1.15 -8.63 1.19
C CYS A 69 0.01 -9.46 1.76
N LYS A 70 1.23 -9.27 1.24
CA LYS A 70 2.41 -10.02 1.70
C LYS A 70 2.75 -9.72 3.17
N ILE A 71 2.68 -8.45 3.58
CA ILE A 71 2.91 -8.06 4.97
C ILE A 71 1.82 -8.63 5.89
N HIS A 72 0.55 -8.52 5.49
CA HIS A 72 -0.57 -9.03 6.28
C HIS A 72 -0.49 -10.55 6.47
N ASN A 73 -0.24 -11.29 5.40
CA ASN A 73 -0.14 -12.75 5.44
C ASN A 73 1.06 -13.22 6.27
N LEU A 74 2.21 -12.55 6.16
CA LEU A 74 3.39 -12.82 7.00
C LEU A 74 3.07 -12.70 8.49
N TRP A 75 2.27 -11.69 8.86
CA TRP A 75 1.84 -11.52 10.25
C TRP A 75 0.91 -12.64 10.71
N LEU A 76 -0.05 -13.05 9.88
CA LEU A 76 -0.97 -14.15 10.20
C LEU A 76 -0.22 -15.47 10.39
N GLU A 77 0.72 -15.80 9.50
CA GLU A 77 1.57 -16.99 9.61
C GLU A 77 2.33 -17.01 10.95
N LYS A 78 3.03 -15.91 11.27
CA LYS A 78 3.79 -15.80 12.52
C LYS A 78 2.93 -15.80 13.78
N SER A 79 1.68 -15.33 13.69
CA SER A 79 0.76 -15.30 14.82
C SER A 79 0.08 -16.65 15.04
N ALA A 80 0.01 -17.51 14.02
CA ALA A 80 -0.54 -18.85 14.13
C ALA A 80 0.43 -19.84 14.80
N ASP A 81 1.73 -19.51 14.81
CA ASP A 81 2.78 -20.29 15.47
C ASP A 81 2.92 -19.98 16.99
N LEU A 82 2.10 -19.08 17.52
CA LEU A 82 2.02 -18.69 18.95
C LEU A 82 0.79 -19.31 19.62
#